data_AF-A0A1B0DG12-F1
#
_entry.id   AF-A0A1B0DG12-F1
#
_cell.length_a   1.000
_cell.length_b   1.000
_cell.length_c   1.000
_cell.angle_alpha   90.00
_cell.angle_beta   90.00
_cell.angle_gamma   90.00
#
_symmetry.space_group_name_H-M   'P 1'
#
loop_
_entity.id
_entity.type
_entity.pdbx_description
1 polymer ?
#
loop_
_entity_poly.entity_id
_entity_poly.type
_entity_poly.pdbx_seq_one_letter_code
_entity_poly.pdbx_strand_id
1 'polypeptide(L)'
;MVVEDVIDSWWQILVALGLTMIVSLLFIVIMRWIAAPVIWFTILGVIGILGYVGLYLASVGDPVHRVVGLNSTGGCVCSGPPEGIYENGHLCDPDVFHQYCREPLTGSFFRQENAACRSASCHFQRIDSPKIVGYFHGVNVVGFFWLLFFVSAFNEMVLASAFSTWYWTFHKSDVPFFNVTISMGRTIRYHLGTLAFGSLIITICRIIRCILEYIDHKLKKFDNEVTRGILCCCKCFFWCLEKFLKFLNRNAYIMCAIHGKNFCSSARDAFNLLMRNFLRVIALDKVTDFLFFMAKVLIAAGMGVATHYFIKSPHSNMDLNYSFVPVIIVAIGSYLIASVFFSVYSMAVDTLFLCFLEDTERNDGSPEKPYFMSKQLMRILGKKNEVPRHRYR
;
A
#
# COMPACT_ATOMS: atom_id res chain seq x y z
N MET A 1 -19.00 42.77 -37.89
CA MET A 1 -19.60 42.67 -36.53
C MET A 1 -19.12 41.43 -35.80
N VAL A 2 -19.81 40.28 -35.79
CA VAL A 2 -19.40 39.13 -34.93
C VAL A 2 -17.98 38.62 -35.22
N VAL A 3 -17.55 38.61 -36.49
CA VAL A 3 -16.19 38.16 -36.87
C VAL A 3 -15.13 39.19 -36.49
N GLU A 4 -15.45 40.50 -36.55
CA GLU A 4 -14.54 41.57 -36.10
C GLU A 4 -14.38 41.55 -34.57
N ASP A 5 -15.47 41.33 -33.83
CA ASP A 5 -15.44 41.21 -32.36
C ASP A 5 -14.56 40.04 -31.90
N VAL A 6 -14.53 38.93 -32.66
CA VAL A 6 -13.65 37.77 -32.38
C VAL A 6 -12.20 38.05 -32.74
N ILE A 7 -11.95 38.78 -33.83
CA ILE A 7 -10.60 39.17 -34.25
C ILE A 7 -9.99 40.20 -33.29
N ASP A 8 -10.80 41.03 -32.63
CA ASP A 8 -10.30 42.00 -31.64
C ASP A 8 -10.09 41.38 -30.24
N SER A 9 -10.84 40.32 -29.89
CA SER A 9 -10.80 39.70 -28.56
C SER A 9 -9.98 38.40 -28.46
N TRP A 10 -9.40 37.91 -29.55
CA TRP A 10 -8.69 36.62 -29.63
C TRP A 10 -7.57 36.45 -28.58
N TRP A 11 -6.81 37.51 -28.27
CA TRP A 11 -5.74 37.46 -27.28
C TRP A 11 -6.29 37.25 -25.86
N GLN A 12 -7.40 37.91 -25.53
CA GLN A 12 -8.07 37.75 -24.23
C GLN A 12 -8.66 36.34 -24.09
N ILE A 13 -9.17 35.78 -25.18
CA ILE A 13 -9.66 34.39 -25.24
C ILE A 13 -8.52 33.40 -24.99
N LEU A 14 -7.35 33.58 -25.61
CA LEU A 14 -6.18 32.72 -25.40
C LEU A 14 -5.65 32.79 -23.96
N VAL A 15 -5.59 33.98 -23.38
CA VAL A 15 -5.19 34.17 -21.98
C VAL A 15 -6.20 33.50 -21.03
N ALA A 16 -7.51 33.67 -21.28
CA ALA A 16 -8.55 33.03 -20.49
C ALA A 16 -8.52 31.49 -20.58
N LEU A 17 -8.24 30.94 -21.78
CA LEU A 17 -8.05 29.50 -21.99
C LEU A 17 -6.80 28.98 -21.27
N GLY A 18 -5.69 29.71 -21.30
CA GLY A 18 -4.48 29.40 -20.55
C GLY A 18 -4.73 29.38 -19.04
N LEU A 19 -5.42 30.40 -18.52
CA LEU A 19 -5.79 30.51 -17.10
C LEU A 19 -6.74 29.39 -16.68
N THR A 20 -7.77 29.08 -17.46
CA THR A 20 -8.69 27.98 -17.16
C THR A 20 -8.01 26.63 -17.23
N MET A 21 -7.06 26.42 -18.16
CA MET A 21 -6.23 25.22 -18.20
C MET A 21 -5.39 25.08 -16.94
N ILE A 22 -4.71 26.16 -16.51
CA ILE A 22 -3.87 26.15 -15.29
C ILE A 22 -4.72 25.94 -14.04
N VAL A 23 -5.87 26.61 -13.92
CA VAL A 23 -6.81 26.45 -12.80
C VAL A 23 -7.40 25.04 -12.77
N SER A 24 -7.75 24.47 -13.92
CA SER A 24 -8.25 23.10 -14.02
C SER A 24 -7.17 22.09 -13.64
N LEU A 25 -5.93 22.31 -14.09
CA LEU A 25 -4.79 21.50 -13.69
C LEU A 25 -4.52 21.61 -12.18
N LEU A 26 -4.52 22.82 -11.61
CA LEU A 26 -4.38 23.05 -10.19
C LEU A 26 -5.50 22.40 -9.38
N PHE A 27 -6.75 22.49 -9.83
CA PHE A 27 -7.90 21.88 -9.15
C PHE A 27 -7.85 20.34 -9.21
N ILE A 28 -7.51 19.77 -10.37
CA ILE A 28 -7.29 18.33 -10.54
C ILE A 28 -6.14 17.87 -9.65
N VAL A 29 -5.06 18.65 -9.58
CA VAL A 29 -3.92 18.42 -8.68
C VAL A 29 -4.41 18.47 -7.23
N ILE A 30 -5.02 19.55 -6.76
CA ILE A 30 -5.50 19.71 -5.37
C ILE A 30 -6.43 18.57 -4.93
N MET A 31 -7.46 18.24 -5.72
CA MET A 31 -8.39 17.14 -5.39
C MET A 31 -7.70 15.77 -5.31
N ARG A 32 -6.68 15.59 -6.14
CA ARG A 32 -5.86 14.39 -6.21
C ARG A 32 -4.81 14.33 -5.08
N TRP A 33 -4.33 15.49 -4.62
CA TRP A 33 -3.42 15.66 -3.47
C TRP A 33 -4.09 15.56 -2.11
N ILE A 34 -5.42 15.47 -2.02
CA ILE A 34 -6.11 15.17 -0.74
C ILE A 34 -6.39 13.67 -0.62
N ALA A 35 -6.87 13.04 -1.70
CA ALA A 35 -7.16 11.61 -1.69
C ALA A 35 -5.91 10.74 -1.48
N ALA A 36 -4.79 11.07 -2.14
CA ALA A 36 -3.57 10.27 -2.07
C ALA A 36 -2.86 10.30 -0.69
N PRO A 37 -2.70 11.46 -0.01
CA PRO A 37 -2.18 11.50 1.36
C PRO A 37 -3.11 10.88 2.38
N VAL A 38 -4.44 10.97 2.22
CA VAL A 38 -5.38 10.24 3.10
C VAL A 38 -5.14 8.72 2.99
N ILE A 39 -4.86 8.22 1.79
CA ILE A 39 -4.54 6.80 1.55
C ILE A 39 -3.22 6.41 2.23
N TRP A 40 -2.15 7.21 2.10
CA TRP A 40 -0.89 6.88 2.76
C TRP A 40 -0.92 7.11 4.25
N PHE A 41 -1.62 8.14 4.74
CA PHE A 41 -1.78 8.37 6.16
C PHE A 41 -2.56 7.21 6.80
N THR A 42 -3.55 6.64 6.10
CA THR A 42 -4.25 5.43 6.58
C THR A 42 -3.35 4.19 6.51
N ILE A 43 -2.59 3.98 5.43
CA ILE A 43 -1.64 2.85 5.34
C ILE A 43 -0.51 2.97 6.38
N LEU A 44 0.16 4.12 6.46
CA LEU A 44 1.22 4.40 7.43
C LEU A 44 0.68 4.39 8.86
N GLY A 45 -0.55 4.87 9.08
CA GLY A 45 -1.24 4.78 10.36
C GLY A 45 -1.45 3.32 10.77
N VAL A 46 -1.92 2.47 9.86
CA VAL A 46 -2.06 1.02 10.11
C VAL A 46 -0.70 0.37 10.39
N ILE A 47 0.32 0.66 9.59
CA ILE A 47 1.68 0.14 9.80
C ILE A 47 2.24 0.60 11.16
N GLY A 48 2.08 1.87 11.50
CA GLY A 48 2.54 2.46 12.75
C GLY A 48 1.84 1.86 13.96
N ILE A 49 0.51 1.76 13.93
CA ILE A 49 -0.28 1.17 15.02
C ILE A 49 0.10 -0.29 15.22
N LEU A 50 0.16 -1.09 14.16
CA LEU A 50 0.46 -2.51 14.27
C LEU A 50 1.92 -2.78 14.62
N GLY A 51 2.84 -1.96 14.12
CA GLY A 51 4.24 -1.97 14.52
C GLY A 51 4.39 -1.64 16.01
N TYR A 52 3.70 -0.61 16.49
CA TYR A 52 3.65 -0.27 17.91
C TYR A 52 3.08 -1.42 18.75
N VAL A 53 1.96 -2.02 18.36
CA VAL A 53 1.39 -3.18 19.06
C VAL A 53 2.37 -4.36 19.03
N GLY A 54 3.09 -4.57 17.92
CA GLY A 54 4.09 -5.63 17.80
C GLY A 54 5.27 -5.43 18.75
N LEU A 55 5.79 -4.21 18.84
CA LEU A 55 6.84 -3.82 19.78
C LEU A 55 6.37 -3.95 21.23
N TYR A 56 5.15 -3.48 21.51
CA TYR A 56 4.53 -3.60 22.83
C TYR A 56 4.45 -5.08 23.25
N LEU A 57 3.90 -5.95 22.39
CA LEU A 57 3.83 -7.39 22.66
C LEU A 57 5.22 -8.02 22.88
N ALA A 58 6.23 -7.60 22.11
CA ALA A 58 7.60 -8.09 22.27
C ALA A 58 8.25 -7.65 23.60
N SER A 59 7.75 -6.57 24.21
CA SER A 59 8.22 -6.07 25.51
C SER A 59 7.47 -6.63 26.72
N VAL A 60 6.40 -7.43 26.51
CA VAL A 60 5.62 -8.01 27.62
C VAL A 60 6.32 -9.25 28.18
N GLY A 61 6.72 -9.18 29.44
CA GLY A 61 7.26 -10.29 30.23
C GLY A 61 8.36 -9.84 31.18
N ASP A 62 8.94 -10.79 31.91
CA ASP A 62 9.99 -10.51 32.89
C ASP A 62 11.38 -10.64 32.25
N PRO A 63 12.30 -9.69 32.47
CA PRO A 63 13.64 -9.75 31.89
C PRO A 63 14.49 -10.80 32.60
N VAL A 64 14.92 -11.80 31.84
CA VAL A 64 15.80 -12.86 32.34
C VAL A 64 17.25 -12.46 32.12
N HIS A 65 17.96 -12.25 33.22
CA HIS A 65 19.40 -11.98 33.22
C HIS A 65 20.16 -13.23 33.67
N ARG A 66 21.33 -13.47 33.07
CA ARG A 66 22.22 -14.58 33.43
C ARG A 66 23.66 -14.13 33.58
N VAL A 67 24.38 -14.78 34.48
CA VAL A 67 25.80 -14.51 34.73
C VAL A 67 26.63 -15.01 33.55
N VAL A 68 27.52 -14.15 33.05
CA VAL A 68 28.46 -14.48 31.97
C VAL A 68 29.87 -14.05 32.39
N GLY A 69 30.87 -14.87 32.13
CA GLY A 69 32.30 -14.51 32.23
C GLY A 69 32.99 -14.81 33.56
N LEU A 70 32.32 -15.50 34.50
CA LEU A 70 32.83 -15.72 35.86
C LEU A 70 34.06 -16.65 35.96
N ASN A 71 34.35 -17.42 34.91
CA ASN A 71 35.45 -18.40 34.87
C ASN A 71 36.69 -17.90 34.12
N SER A 72 36.74 -16.59 33.83
CA SER A 72 37.86 -15.94 33.13
C SER A 72 38.96 -15.54 34.13
N THR A 73 40.22 -15.61 33.73
CA THR A 73 41.45 -15.55 34.56
C THR A 73 41.71 -14.27 35.39
N GLY A 74 40.72 -13.37 35.54
CA GLY A 74 40.73 -12.23 36.44
C GLY A 74 39.60 -12.38 37.47
N GLY A 75 39.89 -13.09 38.56
CA GLY A 75 38.90 -13.66 39.49
C GLY A 75 37.97 -12.63 40.12
N CYS A 76 36.77 -12.48 39.56
CA CYS A 76 35.62 -11.85 40.21
C CYS A 76 35.12 -12.76 41.33
N VAL A 77 35.01 -12.25 42.55
CA VAL A 77 34.53 -13.02 43.71
C VAL A 77 33.17 -12.49 44.14
N CYS A 78 32.20 -13.39 44.27
CA CYS A 78 30.83 -13.07 44.67
C CYS A 78 30.51 -13.66 46.03
N SER A 79 30.02 -12.83 46.97
CA SER A 79 29.82 -13.22 48.39
C SER A 79 28.40 -13.00 48.92
N GLY A 80 27.37 -13.14 48.07
CA GLY A 80 25.97 -12.80 48.41
C GLY A 80 24.96 -13.94 48.24
N PRO A 81 23.77 -13.83 48.87
CA PRO A 81 22.62 -14.73 48.67
C PRO A 81 21.98 -14.55 47.28
N PRO A 82 21.30 -15.58 46.71
CA PRO A 82 20.79 -16.81 47.34
C PRO A 82 21.82 -17.96 47.37
N GLU A 83 21.55 -18.99 48.19
CA GLU A 83 22.41 -20.18 48.33
C GLU A 83 22.68 -20.87 46.98
N GLY A 84 23.90 -20.68 46.48
CA GLY A 84 24.40 -21.22 45.23
C GLY A 84 25.42 -20.25 44.65
N ILE A 85 26.68 -20.67 44.54
CA ILE A 85 27.76 -19.91 43.92
C ILE A 85 27.26 -19.39 42.56
N TYR A 86 27.40 -18.08 42.28
CA TYR A 86 27.04 -17.53 40.98
C TYR A 86 27.85 -18.25 39.90
N GLU A 87 27.23 -19.19 39.18
CA GLU A 87 27.86 -19.94 38.11
C GLU A 87 27.50 -19.33 36.75
N ASN A 88 28.37 -19.54 35.75
CA ASN A 88 28.09 -19.12 34.38
C ASN A 88 26.78 -19.75 33.89
N GLY A 89 25.84 -18.91 33.46
CA GLY A 89 24.52 -19.33 32.97
C GLY A 89 23.44 -19.42 34.05
N HIS A 90 23.72 -19.13 35.32
CA HIS A 90 22.67 -19.03 36.36
C HIS A 90 21.92 -17.70 36.29
N LEU A 91 20.67 -17.73 36.75
CA LEU A 91 19.82 -16.54 36.87
C LEU A 91 20.43 -15.59 37.90
N CYS A 92 20.45 -14.30 37.57
CA CYS A 92 20.95 -13.26 38.46
C CYS A 92 20.05 -12.02 38.37
N ASP A 93 20.06 -11.24 39.45
CA ASP A 93 19.55 -9.88 39.45
C ASP A 93 20.75 -8.93 39.27
N PRO A 94 20.73 -8.00 38.28
CA PRO A 94 21.84 -7.08 38.03
C PRO A 94 22.25 -6.23 39.24
N ASP A 95 21.29 -5.76 40.03
CA ASP A 95 21.55 -4.89 41.18
C ASP A 95 22.20 -5.69 42.31
N VAL A 96 21.70 -6.90 42.56
CA VAL A 96 22.29 -7.84 43.53
C VAL A 96 23.70 -8.26 43.08
N PHE A 97 23.88 -8.57 41.79
CA PHE A 97 25.17 -8.97 41.25
C PHE A 97 26.22 -7.86 41.43
N HIS A 98 25.89 -6.60 41.11
CA HIS A 98 26.81 -5.47 41.31
C HIS A 98 27.10 -5.17 42.79
N GLN A 99 26.18 -5.51 43.69
CA GLN A 99 26.39 -5.33 45.13
C GLN A 99 27.37 -6.36 45.70
N TYR A 100 27.25 -7.63 45.30
CA TYR A 100 27.94 -8.75 45.94
C TYR A 100 29.12 -9.32 45.17
N CYS A 101 29.28 -9.02 43.87
CA CYS A 101 30.39 -9.48 43.04
C CYS A 101 31.41 -8.37 42.80
N ARG A 102 32.65 -8.54 43.27
CA ARG A 102 33.73 -7.56 43.10
C ARG A 102 35.07 -8.22 42.80
N GLU A 103 35.97 -7.46 42.19
CA GLU A 103 37.36 -7.91 41.98
C GLU A 103 38.16 -7.77 43.29
N PRO A 104 38.89 -8.82 43.73
CA PRO A 104 39.79 -8.75 44.86
C PRO A 104 41.00 -7.87 44.52
N LEU A 105 41.38 -7.00 45.45
CA LEU A 105 42.52 -6.08 45.33
C LEU A 105 43.84 -6.86 45.15
N THR A 106 44.26 -7.05 43.90
CA THR A 106 45.58 -7.60 43.56
C THR A 106 46.53 -6.46 43.18
N GLY A 107 46.99 -5.73 44.21
CA GLY A 107 48.25 -4.97 44.31
C GLY A 107 48.66 -3.98 43.19
N SER A 108 48.53 -2.67 43.44
CA SER A 108 49.66 -1.72 43.49
C SER A 108 49.20 -0.28 43.77
N PHE A 109 49.77 0.32 44.83
CA PHE A 109 50.05 1.74 45.05
C PHE A 109 49.01 2.86 44.77
N PHE A 110 47.73 2.56 44.57
CA PHE A 110 46.66 3.55 44.60
C PHE A 110 45.46 3.02 45.40
N ARG A 111 44.94 3.87 46.29
CA ARG A 111 43.74 3.63 47.10
C ARG A 111 42.51 3.64 46.18
N GLN A 112 42.23 2.54 45.49
CA GLN A 112 41.05 2.39 44.66
C GLN A 112 40.01 1.54 45.39
N GLU A 113 38.84 2.13 45.61
CA GLU A 113 37.69 1.43 46.18
C GLU A 113 37.30 0.23 45.30
N ASN A 114 37.00 -0.90 45.96
CA ASN A 114 36.21 -2.04 45.49
C ASN A 114 35.62 -1.90 44.07
N ALA A 115 36.38 -2.25 43.03
CA ALA A 115 35.97 -2.08 41.64
C ALA A 115 34.92 -3.13 41.22
N ALA A 116 34.00 -2.73 40.33
CA ALA A 116 33.07 -3.65 39.68
C ALA A 116 33.83 -4.68 38.84
N CYS A 117 33.30 -5.90 38.74
CA CYS A 117 33.94 -6.95 37.95
C CYS A 117 34.03 -6.58 36.47
N ARG A 118 35.24 -6.63 35.91
CA ARG A 118 35.51 -6.37 34.48
C ARG A 118 35.27 -7.60 33.63
N SER A 119 35.51 -8.77 34.20
CA SER A 119 35.47 -10.05 33.48
C SER A 119 34.12 -10.76 33.53
N ALA A 120 33.23 -10.36 34.44
CA ALA A 120 31.94 -11.01 34.65
C ALA A 120 30.81 -9.99 34.86
N SER A 121 29.65 -10.27 34.27
CA SER A 121 28.47 -9.42 34.39
C SER A 121 27.18 -10.25 34.37
N CYS A 122 26.13 -9.69 34.99
CA CYS A 122 24.77 -10.20 34.88
C CYS A 122 24.15 -9.61 33.60
N HIS A 123 24.16 -10.39 32.51
CA HIS A 123 23.78 -9.91 31.19
C HIS A 123 22.33 -10.28 30.86
N PHE A 124 21.58 -9.32 30.30
CA PHE A 124 20.23 -9.56 29.80
C PHE A 124 20.26 -10.58 28.65
N GLN A 125 19.53 -11.68 28.76
CA GLN A 125 19.51 -12.71 27.71
C GLN A 125 18.23 -12.70 26.89
N ARG A 126 17.08 -12.66 27.56
CA ARG A 126 15.76 -12.70 26.92
C ARG A 126 14.67 -12.21 27.85
N ILE A 127 13.50 -11.88 27.29
CA ILE A 127 12.27 -11.67 28.06
C ILE A 127 11.55 -13.02 28.16
N ASP A 128 11.15 -13.43 29.37
CA ASP A 128 10.28 -14.59 29.56
C ASP A 128 8.82 -14.17 29.44
N SER A 129 8.31 -14.23 28.21
CA SER A 129 6.94 -13.86 27.91
C SER A 129 5.98 -15.02 28.15
N PRO A 130 4.79 -14.78 28.73
CA PRO A 130 3.74 -15.79 28.81
C PRO A 130 3.40 -16.39 27.43
N LYS A 131 3.08 -17.70 27.37
CA LYS A 131 2.77 -18.39 26.08
C LYS A 131 1.66 -17.71 25.27
N ILE A 132 0.72 -17.03 25.93
CA ILE A 132 -0.37 -16.28 25.29
C ILE A 132 0.13 -15.10 24.43
N VAL A 133 1.30 -14.52 24.73
CA VAL A 133 1.90 -13.42 23.95
C VAL A 133 2.22 -13.88 22.53
N GLY A 134 2.65 -15.14 22.35
CA GLY A 134 2.86 -15.74 21.03
C GLY A 134 1.59 -15.81 20.18
N TYR A 135 0.45 -16.12 20.80
CA TYR A 135 -0.86 -16.09 20.11
C TYR A 135 -1.20 -14.67 19.64
N PHE A 136 -0.99 -13.65 20.48
CA PHE A 136 -1.24 -12.26 20.11
C PHE A 136 -0.31 -11.76 18.99
N HIS A 137 0.95 -12.20 18.95
CA HIS A 137 1.82 -11.93 17.80
C HIS A 137 1.26 -12.54 16.51
N GLY A 138 0.73 -13.76 16.57
CA GLY A 138 0.06 -14.39 15.43
C GLY A 138 -1.15 -13.58 14.94
N VAL A 139 -2.01 -13.17 15.87
CA VAL A 139 -3.17 -12.31 15.55
C VAL A 139 -2.73 -10.97 14.96
N ASN A 140 -1.67 -10.35 15.48
CA ASN A 140 -1.13 -9.09 14.94
C ASN A 140 -0.63 -9.26 13.50
N VAL A 141 0.11 -10.34 13.19
CA VAL A 141 0.57 -10.62 11.81
C VAL A 141 -0.60 -10.81 10.85
N VAL A 142 -1.63 -11.56 11.26
CA VAL A 142 -2.85 -11.73 10.45
C VAL A 142 -3.55 -10.40 10.26
N GLY A 143 -3.72 -9.63 11.33
CA GLY A 143 -4.32 -8.29 11.32
C GLY A 143 -3.56 -7.31 10.42
N PHE A 144 -2.23 -7.40 10.38
CA PHE A 144 -1.37 -6.60 9.52
C PHE A 144 -1.66 -6.82 8.04
N PHE A 145 -1.60 -8.06 7.57
CA PHE A 145 -1.94 -8.32 6.18
C PHE A 145 -3.40 -7.97 5.88
N TRP A 146 -4.31 -8.30 6.79
CA TRP A 146 -5.74 -8.08 6.57
C TRP A 146 -6.09 -6.61 6.47
N LEU A 147 -5.61 -5.77 7.39
CA LEU A 147 -5.89 -4.34 7.36
C LEU A 147 -5.23 -3.65 6.17
N LEU A 148 -4.04 -4.07 5.75
CA LEU A 148 -3.42 -3.54 4.53
C LEU A 148 -4.26 -3.82 3.28
N PHE A 149 -4.73 -5.07 3.11
CA PHE A 149 -5.61 -5.41 1.99
C PHE A 149 -7.01 -4.77 2.13
N PHE A 150 -7.50 -4.60 3.35
CA PHE A 150 -8.78 -3.95 3.63
C PHE A 150 -8.76 -2.47 3.23
N VAL A 151 -7.71 -1.73 3.61
CA VAL A 151 -7.54 -0.32 3.21
C VAL A 151 -7.43 -0.21 1.69
N SER A 152 -6.67 -1.10 1.04
CA SER A 152 -6.61 -1.14 -0.42
C SER A 152 -7.97 -1.38 -1.06
N ALA A 153 -8.72 -2.37 -0.57
CA ALA A 153 -10.07 -2.69 -1.05
C ALA A 153 -11.05 -1.54 -0.85
N PHE A 154 -10.98 -0.86 0.30
CA PHE A 154 -11.78 0.32 0.59
C PHE A 154 -11.54 1.42 -0.45
N ASN A 155 -10.28 1.71 -0.77
CA ASN A 155 -9.93 2.71 -1.77
C ASN A 155 -10.45 2.34 -3.17
N GLU A 156 -10.27 1.08 -3.59
CA GLU A 156 -10.78 0.59 -4.88
C GLU A 156 -12.30 0.73 -4.98
N MET A 157 -13.05 0.36 -3.93
CA MET A 157 -14.51 0.48 -3.90
C MET A 157 -15.01 1.92 -3.92
N VAL A 158 -14.37 2.83 -3.16
CA VAL A 158 -14.76 4.25 -3.15
C VAL A 158 -14.55 4.88 -4.53
N LEU A 159 -13.41 4.61 -5.16
CA LEU A 159 -13.10 5.10 -6.50
C LEU A 159 -14.02 4.48 -7.55
N ALA A 160 -14.23 3.16 -7.51
CA ALA A 160 -15.15 2.48 -8.41
C ALA A 160 -16.58 3.04 -8.28
N SER A 161 -17.05 3.28 -7.06
CA SER A 161 -18.33 3.94 -6.76
C SER A 161 -18.43 5.35 -7.36
N ALA A 162 -17.38 6.15 -7.24
CA ALA A 162 -17.37 7.51 -7.77
C ALA A 162 -17.39 7.52 -9.31
N PHE A 163 -16.54 6.70 -9.94
CA PHE A 163 -16.45 6.61 -11.39
C PHE A 163 -17.69 5.94 -12.01
N SER A 164 -18.27 4.93 -11.37
CA SER A 164 -19.52 4.32 -11.82
C SER A 164 -20.66 5.33 -11.75
N THR A 165 -20.76 6.11 -10.66
CA THR A 165 -21.76 7.19 -10.55
C THR A 165 -21.60 8.16 -11.71
N TRP A 166 -20.39 8.65 -11.97
CA TRP A 166 -20.14 9.55 -13.09
C TRP A 166 -20.48 8.92 -14.46
N TYR A 167 -20.15 7.65 -14.68
CA TYR A 167 -20.42 6.96 -15.95
C TYR A 167 -21.93 6.85 -16.20
N TRP A 168 -22.68 6.37 -15.20
CA TRP A 168 -24.11 6.08 -15.31
C TRP A 168 -25.02 7.30 -15.09
N THR A 169 -24.49 8.47 -14.73
CA THR A 169 -25.26 9.73 -14.82
C THR A 169 -25.33 10.20 -16.27
N PHE A 170 -26.53 10.34 -16.82
CA PHE A 170 -26.71 10.72 -18.23
C PHE A 170 -26.19 12.13 -18.55
N HIS A 171 -26.63 13.13 -17.78
CA HIS A 171 -26.11 14.51 -17.88
C HIS A 171 -25.00 14.71 -16.84
N LYS A 172 -23.77 14.92 -17.30
CA LYS A 172 -22.60 14.98 -16.40
C LYS A 172 -22.62 16.18 -15.43
N SER A 173 -23.47 17.17 -15.68
CA SER A 173 -23.78 18.28 -14.75
C SER A 173 -24.46 17.82 -13.46
N ASP A 174 -25.14 16.68 -13.50
CA ASP A 174 -25.97 16.19 -12.40
C ASP A 174 -25.16 15.34 -11.40
N VAL A 175 -23.87 15.13 -11.69
CA VAL A 175 -22.97 14.42 -10.77
C VAL A 175 -22.73 15.31 -9.55
N PRO A 176 -22.97 14.82 -8.32
CA PRO A 176 -22.80 15.64 -7.11
C PRO A 176 -21.38 16.18 -6.97
N PHE A 177 -21.23 17.44 -6.53
CA PHE A 177 -19.92 18.07 -6.34
C PHE A 177 -19.00 17.24 -5.41
N PHE A 178 -19.55 16.72 -4.31
CA PHE A 178 -18.83 15.85 -3.37
C PHE A 178 -19.03 14.35 -3.65
N ASN A 179 -19.05 13.93 -4.93
CA ASN A 179 -19.29 12.54 -5.33
C ASN A 179 -18.35 11.52 -4.64
N VAL A 180 -17.06 11.85 -4.45
CA VAL A 180 -16.11 10.98 -3.75
C VAL A 180 -16.49 10.79 -2.29
N THR A 181 -16.86 11.85 -1.58
CA THR A 181 -17.28 11.79 -0.17
C THR A 181 -18.58 11.01 -0.03
N ILE A 182 -19.54 11.21 -0.94
CA ILE A 182 -20.79 10.43 -0.97
C ILE A 182 -20.50 8.94 -1.22
N SER A 183 -19.60 8.65 -2.16
CA SER A 183 -19.14 7.28 -2.45
C SER A 183 -18.45 6.64 -1.25
N MET A 184 -17.68 7.41 -0.49
CA MET A 184 -17.08 6.98 0.77
C MET A 184 -18.13 6.65 1.82
N GLY A 185 -19.11 7.53 2.01
CA GLY A 185 -20.25 7.28 2.91
C GLY A 185 -21.05 6.03 2.53
N ARG A 186 -21.31 5.84 1.22
CA ARG A 186 -21.96 4.62 0.69
C ARG A 186 -21.12 3.37 0.96
N THR A 187 -19.81 3.45 0.79
CA THR A 187 -18.88 2.33 1.04
C THR A 187 -18.88 1.93 2.51
N ILE A 188 -18.79 2.92 3.41
CA ILE A 188 -18.84 2.69 4.87
C ILE A 188 -20.19 2.10 5.29
N ARG A 189 -21.30 2.60 4.74
CA ARG A 189 -22.64 2.16 5.15
C ARG A 189 -23.02 0.77 4.64
N TYR A 190 -22.62 0.43 3.41
CA TYR A 190 -23.17 -0.77 2.73
C TYR A 190 -22.12 -1.81 2.33
N HIS A 191 -20.85 -1.45 2.19
CA HIS A 191 -19.86 -2.34 1.57
C HIS A 191 -18.75 -2.85 2.50
N LEU A 192 -18.65 -2.41 3.76
CA LEU A 192 -17.59 -2.86 4.68
C LEU A 192 -17.46 -4.38 4.77
N GLY A 193 -18.56 -5.13 4.83
CA GLY A 193 -18.53 -6.59 4.86
C GLY A 193 -17.99 -7.21 3.56
N THR A 194 -18.32 -6.62 2.41
CA THR A 194 -17.80 -7.04 1.09
C THR A 194 -16.29 -6.83 1.00
N LEU A 195 -15.81 -5.70 1.53
CA LEU A 195 -14.38 -5.37 1.61
C LEU A 195 -13.64 -6.29 2.56
N ALA A 196 -14.20 -6.53 3.76
CA ALA A 196 -13.65 -7.42 4.77
C ALA A 196 -13.49 -8.85 4.23
N PHE A 197 -14.53 -9.38 3.58
CA PHE A 197 -14.49 -10.72 3.00
C PHE A 197 -13.46 -10.83 1.86
N GLY A 198 -13.47 -9.90 0.90
CA GLY A 198 -12.51 -9.96 -0.21
C GLY A 198 -11.07 -9.79 0.26
N SER A 199 -10.79 -8.84 1.15
CA SER A 199 -9.43 -8.64 1.71
C SER A 199 -8.96 -9.84 2.54
N LEU A 200 -9.85 -10.52 3.25
CA LEU A 200 -9.51 -11.74 4.01
C LEU A 200 -9.06 -12.88 3.08
N ILE A 201 -9.72 -13.07 1.93
CA ILE A 201 -9.32 -14.10 0.96
C ILE A 201 -7.89 -13.87 0.46
N ILE A 202 -7.54 -12.62 0.12
CA ILE A 202 -6.17 -12.27 -0.28
C ILE A 202 -5.19 -12.48 0.88
N THR A 203 -5.60 -12.16 2.10
CA THR A 203 -4.80 -12.32 3.32
C THR A 203 -4.41 -13.77 3.56
N ILE A 204 -5.38 -14.70 3.47
CA ILE A 204 -5.13 -16.13 3.63
C ILE A 204 -4.10 -16.61 2.61
N CYS A 205 -4.28 -16.25 1.33
CA CYS A 205 -3.33 -16.60 0.26
C CYS A 205 -1.93 -16.02 0.53
N ARG A 206 -1.85 -14.77 1.02
CA ARG A 206 -0.59 -14.11 1.35
C ARG A 206 0.12 -14.79 2.52
N ILE A 207 -0.61 -15.18 3.57
CA ILE A 207 -0.03 -15.89 4.72
C ILE A 207 0.54 -17.24 4.28
N ILE A 208 -0.21 -18.02 3.48
CA ILE A 208 0.28 -19.31 2.97
C ILE A 208 1.57 -19.12 2.16
N ARG A 209 1.62 -18.08 1.31
CA ARG A 209 2.84 -17.75 0.55
C ARG A 209 4.03 -17.41 1.47
N CYS A 210 3.82 -16.59 2.50
CA CYS A 210 4.86 -16.28 3.48
C CYS A 210 5.36 -17.55 4.19
N ILE A 211 4.46 -18.47 4.55
CA ILE A 211 4.82 -19.77 5.15
C ILE A 211 5.65 -20.61 4.19
N LEU A 212 5.26 -20.70 2.91
CA LEU A 212 6.02 -21.43 1.89
C LEU A 212 7.43 -20.86 1.67
N GLU A 213 7.56 -19.52 1.69
CA GLU A 213 8.86 -18.84 1.61
C GLU A 213 9.72 -19.12 2.85
N TYR A 214 9.12 -19.12 4.05
CA TYR A 214 9.80 -19.47 5.29
C TYR A 214 10.26 -20.93 5.34
N ILE A 215 9.40 -21.87 4.95
CA ILE A 215 9.71 -23.30 4.88
C ILE A 215 10.87 -23.55 3.93
N ASP A 216 10.83 -22.96 2.73
CA ASP A 216 11.93 -23.08 1.76
C ASP A 216 13.25 -22.55 2.33
N HIS A 217 13.24 -21.42 3.04
CA HIS A 217 14.45 -20.91 3.68
C HIS A 217 15.01 -21.86 4.74
N LYS A 218 14.14 -22.55 5.51
CA LYS A 218 14.58 -23.55 6.51
C LYS A 218 15.06 -24.84 5.86
N LEU A 219 14.41 -25.28 4.79
CA LEU A 219 14.73 -26.53 4.10
C LEU A 219 15.91 -26.40 3.15
N LYS A 220 16.42 -25.19 2.86
CA LYS A 220 17.73 -25.01 2.22
C LYS A 220 18.90 -25.70 2.94
N LYS A 221 18.72 -26.06 4.22
CA LYS A 221 19.71 -26.84 5.00
C LYS A 221 19.67 -28.35 4.71
N PHE A 222 18.57 -28.85 4.15
CA PHE A 222 18.34 -30.27 3.89
C PHE A 222 18.19 -30.44 2.37
N ASP A 223 19.28 -30.81 1.70
CA ASP A 223 19.34 -30.86 0.23
C ASP A 223 18.58 -32.08 -0.31
N ASN A 224 17.32 -31.87 -0.71
CA ASN A 224 16.47 -32.89 -1.32
C ASN A 224 15.78 -32.32 -2.58
N GLU A 225 16.08 -32.89 -3.73
CA GLU A 225 15.58 -32.44 -5.04
C GLU A 225 14.04 -32.52 -5.13
N VAL A 226 13.42 -33.56 -4.56
CA VAL A 226 11.96 -33.74 -4.59
C VAL A 226 11.27 -32.64 -3.78
N THR A 227 11.79 -32.33 -2.60
CA THR A 227 11.28 -31.26 -1.73
C THR A 227 11.39 -29.90 -2.43
N ARG A 228 12.49 -29.64 -3.13
CA ARG A 228 12.68 -28.41 -3.91
C ARG A 228 11.69 -28.31 -5.06
N GLY A 229 11.43 -29.41 -5.78
CA GLY A 229 10.42 -29.47 -6.83
C GLY A 229 9.02 -29.13 -6.33
N ILE A 230 8.58 -29.78 -5.24
CA ILE A 230 7.26 -29.53 -4.63
C ILE A 230 7.12 -28.08 -4.16
N LEU A 231 8.13 -27.55 -3.46
CA LEU A 231 8.10 -26.15 -3.00
C LEU A 231 8.07 -25.15 -4.16
N CYS A 232 8.78 -25.44 -5.26
CA CYS A 232 8.73 -24.62 -6.47
C CYS A 232 7.31 -24.58 -7.04
N CYS A 233 6.67 -25.75 -7.20
CA CYS A 233 5.29 -25.85 -7.70
C CYS A 233 4.29 -25.13 -6.79
N CYS A 234 4.35 -25.33 -5.47
CA CYS A 234 3.47 -24.67 -4.51
C CYS A 234 3.65 -23.15 -4.51
N LYS A 235 4.90 -22.66 -4.53
CA LYS A 235 5.17 -21.21 -4.59
C LYS A 235 4.64 -20.60 -5.89
N CYS A 236 4.84 -21.26 -7.02
CA CYS A 236 4.31 -20.82 -8.30
C CYS A 236 2.78 -20.75 -8.27
N PHE A 237 2.13 -21.82 -7.80
CA PHE A 237 0.67 -21.88 -7.67
C PHE A 237 0.12 -20.75 -6.80
N PHE A 238 0.65 -20.56 -5.58
CA PHE A 238 0.17 -19.52 -4.68
C PHE A 238 0.52 -18.10 -5.17
N TRP A 239 1.62 -17.93 -5.89
CA TRP A 239 1.92 -16.66 -6.56
C TRP A 239 0.89 -16.34 -7.65
N CYS A 240 0.55 -17.33 -8.49
CA CYS A 240 -0.48 -17.20 -9.52
C CYS A 240 -1.87 -16.95 -8.90
N LEU A 241 -2.22 -17.72 -7.87
CA LEU A 241 -3.49 -17.59 -7.15
C LEU A 241 -3.61 -16.20 -6.53
N GLU A 242 -2.56 -15.69 -5.89
CA GLU A 242 -2.58 -14.35 -5.29
C GLU A 242 -2.81 -13.26 -6.35
N LYS A 243 -2.16 -13.38 -7.52
CA LYS A 243 -2.36 -12.46 -8.64
C LYS A 243 -3.79 -12.54 -9.19
N PHE A 244 -4.31 -13.75 -9.37
CA PHE A 244 -5.66 -13.98 -9.84
C PHE A 244 -6.71 -13.45 -8.85
N LEU A 245 -6.55 -13.70 -7.55
CA LEU A 245 -7.46 -13.21 -6.51
C LEU A 245 -7.46 -11.68 -6.44
N LYS A 246 -6.30 -11.03 -6.57
CA LYS A 246 -6.22 -9.56 -6.65
C LYS A 246 -6.97 -9.02 -7.87
N PHE A 247 -6.78 -9.64 -9.04
CA PHE A 247 -7.51 -9.28 -10.25
C PHE A 247 -9.03 -9.48 -10.06
N LEU A 248 -9.45 -10.64 -9.55
CA LEU A 248 -10.86 -10.95 -9.34
C LEU A 248 -11.52 -10.00 -8.34
N ASN A 249 -10.87 -9.76 -7.19
CA ASN A 249 -11.39 -8.87 -6.16
C ASN A 249 -11.60 -7.45 -6.68
N ARG A 250 -10.60 -6.89 -7.37
CA ARG A 250 -10.69 -5.53 -7.91
C ARG A 250 -11.87 -5.38 -8.87
N ASN A 251 -12.03 -6.32 -9.79
CA ASN A 251 -13.16 -6.32 -10.73
C ASN A 251 -14.51 -6.62 -10.06
N ALA A 252 -14.53 -7.46 -9.03
CA ALA A 252 -15.72 -7.71 -8.22
C ALA A 252 -16.19 -6.44 -7.49
N TYR A 253 -15.26 -5.65 -6.94
CA TYR A 253 -15.60 -4.37 -6.29
C TYR A 253 -16.20 -3.37 -7.27
N ILE A 254 -15.72 -3.33 -8.52
CA ILE A 254 -16.34 -2.52 -9.58
C ILE A 254 -17.79 -2.97 -9.82
N MET A 255 -18.04 -4.27 -9.99
CA MET A 255 -19.41 -4.76 -10.21
C MET A 255 -20.32 -4.57 -8.99
N CYS A 256 -19.77 -4.67 -7.77
CA CYS A 256 -20.47 -4.28 -6.54
C CYS A 256 -20.87 -2.80 -6.57
N ALA A 257 -19.98 -1.91 -7.02
CA ALA A 257 -20.25 -0.47 -7.11
C ALA A 257 -21.34 -0.13 -8.14
N ILE A 258 -21.40 -0.89 -9.25
CA ILE A 258 -22.40 -0.71 -10.31
C ILE A 258 -23.76 -1.28 -9.90
N HIS A 259 -23.82 -2.46 -9.27
CA HIS A 259 -25.09 -3.18 -9.02
C HIS A 259 -25.55 -3.22 -7.57
N GLY A 260 -24.69 -2.89 -6.60
CA GLY A 260 -25.01 -3.04 -5.18
C GLY A 260 -25.13 -4.49 -4.71
N LYS A 261 -24.61 -5.47 -5.48
CA LYS A 261 -24.66 -6.90 -5.14
C LYS A 261 -23.54 -7.28 -4.16
N ASN A 262 -23.67 -8.43 -3.51
CA ASN A 262 -22.63 -9.00 -2.66
C ASN A 262 -21.37 -9.42 -3.48
N PHE A 263 -20.28 -9.71 -2.76
CA PHE A 263 -18.98 -10.02 -3.36
C PHE A 263 -19.03 -11.17 -4.36
N CYS A 264 -19.54 -12.35 -3.97
CA CYS A 264 -19.48 -13.55 -4.79
C CYS A 264 -20.31 -13.43 -6.08
N SER A 265 -21.50 -12.82 -6.00
CA SER A 265 -22.30 -12.57 -7.20
C SER A 265 -21.60 -11.58 -8.13
N SER A 266 -21.02 -10.51 -7.58
CA SER A 266 -20.33 -9.49 -8.37
C SER A 266 -19.03 -10.03 -8.99
N ALA A 267 -18.31 -10.90 -8.28
CA ALA A 267 -17.12 -11.57 -8.80
C ALA A 267 -17.45 -12.49 -9.98
N ARG A 268 -18.57 -13.24 -9.90
CA ARG A 268 -19.04 -14.07 -11.02
C ARG A 268 -19.42 -13.21 -12.23
N ASP A 269 -20.19 -12.15 -12.01
CA ASP A 269 -20.63 -11.23 -13.07
C ASP A 269 -19.41 -10.57 -13.74
N ALA A 270 -18.47 -10.05 -12.94
CA ALA A 270 -17.23 -9.45 -13.41
C ALA A 270 -16.39 -10.43 -14.25
N PHE A 271 -16.16 -11.63 -13.73
CA PHE A 271 -15.35 -12.64 -14.41
C PHE A 271 -15.96 -13.04 -15.76
N ASN A 272 -17.27 -13.30 -15.78
CA ASN A 272 -17.97 -13.68 -17.02
C ASN A 272 -17.92 -12.56 -18.06
N LEU A 273 -18.14 -11.31 -17.66
CA LEU A 273 -18.10 -10.16 -18.55
C LEU A 273 -16.70 -9.96 -19.17
N LEU A 274 -15.66 -10.08 -18.35
CA LEU A 274 -14.27 -9.96 -18.76
C LEU A 274 -13.83 -11.08 -19.69
N MET A 275 -14.21 -12.34 -19.41
CA MET A 275 -13.84 -13.48 -20.25
C MET A 275 -14.48 -13.42 -21.64
N ARG A 276 -15.70 -12.92 -21.76
CA ARG A 276 -16.34 -12.68 -23.07
C ARG A 276 -15.63 -11.60 -23.89
N ASN A 277 -14.93 -10.68 -23.22
CA ASN A 277 -14.24 -9.55 -23.83
C ASN A 277 -12.71 -9.62 -23.66
N PHE A 278 -12.15 -10.83 -23.51
CA PHE A 278 -10.76 -11.00 -23.05
C PHE A 278 -9.73 -10.24 -23.89
N LEU A 279 -9.88 -10.19 -25.22
CA LEU A 279 -8.96 -9.45 -26.10
C LEU A 279 -8.97 -7.95 -25.81
N ARG A 280 -10.15 -7.38 -25.55
CA ARG A 280 -10.30 -5.96 -25.21
C ARG A 280 -9.68 -5.67 -23.84
N VAL A 281 -9.87 -6.59 -22.88
CA VAL A 281 -9.27 -6.50 -21.54
C VAL A 281 -7.75 -6.46 -21.66
N ILE A 282 -7.15 -7.42 -22.39
CA ILE A 282 -5.69 -7.50 -22.57
C ILE A 282 -5.16 -6.26 -23.29
N ALA A 283 -5.79 -5.84 -24.38
CA ALA A 283 -5.35 -4.67 -25.12
C ALA A 283 -5.35 -3.41 -24.24
N LEU A 284 -6.42 -3.21 -23.47
CA LEU A 284 -6.56 -2.07 -22.57
C LEU A 284 -5.50 -2.11 -21.45
N ASP A 285 -5.36 -3.24 -20.76
CA ASP A 285 -4.37 -3.45 -19.68
C ASP A 285 -2.94 -3.17 -20.16
N LYS A 286 -2.53 -3.71 -21.31
CA LYS A 286 -1.17 -3.51 -21.83
C LYS A 286 -0.89 -2.08 -22.26
N VAL A 287 -1.86 -1.41 -22.87
CA VAL A 287 -1.70 -0.02 -23.31
C VAL A 287 -1.65 0.92 -22.11
N THR A 288 -2.53 0.74 -21.13
CA THR A 288 -2.60 1.61 -19.95
C THR A 288 -1.37 1.46 -19.07
N ASP A 289 -0.89 0.24 -18.86
CA ASP A 289 0.34 -0.03 -18.11
C ASP A 289 1.56 0.64 -18.76
N PHE A 290 1.70 0.53 -20.08
CA PHE A 290 2.78 1.17 -20.82
C PHE A 290 2.72 2.70 -20.71
N LEU A 291 1.54 3.30 -20.91
CA LEU A 291 1.37 4.76 -20.84
C LEU A 291 1.66 5.30 -19.44
N PHE A 292 1.16 4.63 -18.40
CA PHE A 292 1.41 5.05 -17.02
C PHE A 292 2.86 4.82 -16.60
N PHE A 293 3.51 3.76 -17.07
CA PHE A 293 4.94 3.56 -16.85
C PHE A 293 5.76 4.70 -17.47
N MET A 294 5.51 5.00 -18.75
CA MET A 294 6.20 6.09 -19.46
C MET A 294 6.01 7.43 -18.76
N ALA A 295 4.77 7.75 -18.36
CA ALA A 295 4.47 9.01 -17.69
C ALA A 295 5.18 9.13 -16.32
N LYS A 296 5.27 8.05 -15.54
CA LYS A 296 6.02 8.05 -14.25
C LYS A 296 7.51 8.28 -14.46
N VAL A 297 8.10 7.64 -15.47
CA VAL A 297 9.52 7.80 -15.82
C VAL A 297 9.80 9.24 -16.26
N LEU A 298 8.96 9.83 -17.11
CA LEU A 298 9.09 11.21 -17.56
C LEU A 298 9.01 12.21 -16.40
N ILE A 299 8.08 12.02 -15.46
CA ILE A 299 7.97 12.87 -14.26
C ILE A 299 9.23 12.72 -13.40
N ALA A 300 9.69 11.50 -13.12
CA ALA A 300 10.87 11.25 -12.29
C ALA A 300 12.14 11.84 -12.92
N ALA A 301 12.33 11.67 -14.22
CA ALA A 301 13.46 12.24 -14.96
C ALA A 301 13.39 13.77 -15.00
N GLY A 302 12.22 14.35 -15.30
CA GLY A 302 12.01 15.80 -15.32
C GLY A 302 12.30 16.45 -13.96
N MET A 303 11.85 15.83 -12.87
CA MET A 303 12.15 16.29 -11.51
C MET A 303 13.62 16.16 -11.16
N GLY A 304 14.28 15.06 -11.56
CA GLY A 304 15.72 14.89 -11.37
C GLY A 304 16.55 15.98 -12.09
N VAL A 305 16.20 16.30 -13.34
CA VAL A 305 16.83 17.37 -14.12
C VAL A 305 16.58 18.73 -13.48
N ALA A 306 15.34 19.02 -13.07
CA ALA A 306 15.00 20.27 -12.38
C ALA A 306 15.80 20.46 -11.09
N THR A 307 15.93 19.40 -10.27
CA THR A 307 16.76 19.42 -9.06
C THR A 307 18.24 19.65 -9.36
N HIS A 308 18.78 19.04 -10.43
CA HIS A 308 20.16 19.27 -10.84
C HIS A 308 20.44 20.74 -11.18
N TYR A 309 19.55 21.36 -11.96
CA TYR A 309 19.68 22.78 -12.31
C TYR A 309 19.44 23.71 -11.11
N PHE A 310 18.52 23.36 -10.21
CA PHE A 310 18.26 24.13 -9.00
C PHE A 310 19.49 24.14 -8.07
N ILE A 311 20.13 22.99 -7.85
CA ILE A 311 21.35 22.88 -7.03
C ILE A 311 22.49 23.70 -7.65
N LYS A 312 22.64 23.69 -8.97
CA LYS A 312 23.66 24.48 -9.69
C LYS A 312 23.31 25.96 -9.87
N SER A 313 22.09 26.38 -9.50
CA SER A 313 21.68 27.77 -9.63
C SER A 313 22.51 28.65 -8.69
N PRO A 314 22.97 29.84 -9.13
CA PRO A 314 23.73 30.76 -8.27
C PRO A 314 22.93 31.26 -7.06
N HIS A 315 21.61 31.03 -7.01
CA HIS A 315 20.75 31.40 -5.88
C HIS A 315 20.71 30.36 -4.76
N SER A 316 21.21 29.14 -4.96
CA SER A 316 21.01 28.04 -4.01
C SER A 316 22.04 27.98 -2.88
N ASN A 317 23.17 28.72 -2.94
CA ASN A 317 24.25 28.75 -1.93
C ASN A 317 24.59 27.36 -1.32
N MET A 318 24.48 26.29 -2.11
CA MET A 318 24.63 24.90 -1.64
C MET A 318 25.88 24.27 -2.27
N ASP A 319 27.00 24.32 -1.55
CA ASP A 319 28.22 23.59 -1.91
C ASP A 319 28.13 22.13 -1.44
N LEU A 320 27.59 21.28 -2.32
CA LEU A 320 27.40 19.84 -2.04
C LEU A 320 28.55 19.01 -2.63
N ASN A 321 29.22 18.22 -1.78
CA ASN A 321 30.22 17.23 -2.22
C ASN A 321 29.64 16.15 -3.16
N TYR A 322 28.38 15.78 -2.96
CA TYR A 322 27.69 14.74 -3.75
C TYR A 322 26.34 15.22 -4.28
N SER A 323 26.37 16.06 -5.33
CA SER A 323 25.15 16.64 -5.94
C SER A 323 24.19 15.61 -6.57
N PHE A 324 24.65 14.40 -6.87
CA PHE A 324 23.80 13.33 -7.43
C PHE A 324 22.88 12.68 -6.37
N VAL A 325 23.26 12.69 -5.09
CA VAL A 325 22.47 12.06 -4.01
C VAL A 325 21.07 12.68 -3.89
N PRO A 326 20.90 14.01 -3.74
CA PRO A 326 19.58 14.62 -3.69
C PRO A 326 18.81 14.45 -5.01
N VAL A 327 19.48 14.42 -6.16
CA VAL A 327 18.84 14.16 -7.46
C VAL A 327 18.23 12.75 -7.51
N ILE A 328 18.96 11.72 -7.08
CA ILE A 328 18.47 10.34 -7.01
C ILE A 328 17.31 10.23 -6.01
N ILE A 329 17.43 10.85 -4.83
CA ILE A 329 16.36 10.84 -3.81
C ILE A 329 15.09 11.50 -4.36
N VAL A 330 15.20 12.67 -5.00
CA VAL A 330 14.05 13.36 -5.60
C VAL A 330 13.46 12.57 -6.76
N ALA A 331 14.28 11.95 -7.61
CA ALA A 331 13.81 11.13 -8.73
C ALA A 331 13.02 9.90 -8.25
N ILE A 332 13.56 9.16 -7.27
CA ILE A 332 12.88 8.00 -6.66
C ILE A 332 11.60 8.47 -5.95
N GLY A 333 11.68 9.52 -5.12
CA GLY A 333 10.52 10.08 -4.43
C GLY A 333 9.42 10.52 -5.40
N SER A 334 9.79 11.20 -6.49
CA SER A 334 8.85 11.63 -7.54
C SER A 334 8.21 10.44 -8.25
N TYR A 335 8.96 9.37 -8.52
CA TYR A 335 8.42 8.14 -9.11
C TYR A 335 7.41 7.46 -8.18
N LEU A 336 7.70 7.39 -6.88
CA LEU A 336 6.79 6.84 -5.88
C LEU A 336 5.50 7.67 -5.80
N ILE A 337 5.62 9.00 -5.69
CA ILE A 337 4.47 9.91 -5.66
C ILE A 337 3.63 9.79 -6.95
N ALA A 338 4.28 9.79 -8.12
CA ALA A 338 3.61 9.59 -9.39
C ALA A 338 2.88 8.24 -9.45
N SER A 339 3.47 7.17 -8.92
CA SER A 339 2.85 5.84 -8.86
C SER A 339 1.54 5.84 -8.09
N VAL A 340 1.46 6.58 -6.98
CA VAL A 340 0.24 6.71 -6.18
C VAL A 340 -0.83 7.45 -6.96
N PHE A 341 -0.45 8.51 -7.66
CA PHE A 341 -1.41 9.23 -8.45
C PHE A 341 -1.96 8.42 -9.62
N PHE A 342 -1.08 7.72 -10.35
CA PHE A 342 -1.50 6.87 -11.45
C PHE A 342 -2.31 5.65 -11.01
N SER A 343 -2.29 5.25 -9.73
CA SER A 343 -3.17 4.20 -9.24
C SER A 343 -4.65 4.61 -9.31
N VAL A 344 -4.95 5.90 -9.06
CA VAL A 344 -6.32 6.45 -9.21
C VAL A 344 -6.76 6.42 -10.67
N TYR A 345 -5.87 6.77 -11.61
CA TYR A 345 -6.16 6.68 -13.05
C TYR A 345 -6.33 5.24 -13.50
N SER A 346 -5.51 4.31 -13.01
CA SER A 346 -5.66 2.88 -13.28
C SER A 346 -7.04 2.39 -12.80
N MET A 347 -7.48 2.79 -11.60
CA MET A 347 -8.81 2.43 -11.11
C MET A 347 -9.93 3.05 -11.94
N ALA A 348 -9.75 4.30 -12.40
CA ALA A 348 -10.70 4.96 -13.30
C ALA A 348 -10.83 4.21 -14.62
N VAL A 349 -9.71 3.85 -15.25
CA VAL A 349 -9.70 3.14 -16.53
C VAL A 349 -10.40 1.79 -16.41
N ASP A 350 -10.09 0.99 -15.39
CA ASP A 350 -10.75 -0.31 -15.19
C ASP A 350 -12.24 -0.15 -14.93
N THR A 351 -12.63 0.81 -14.09
CA THR A 351 -14.04 1.05 -13.76
C THR A 351 -14.82 1.49 -14.98
N LEU A 352 -14.31 2.48 -15.72
CA LEU A 352 -14.97 3.00 -16.92
C LEU A 352 -15.04 1.93 -18.01
N PHE A 353 -14.00 1.10 -18.14
CA PHE A 353 -13.99 -0.02 -19.07
C PHE A 353 -15.04 -1.08 -18.71
N LEU A 354 -15.14 -1.46 -17.43
CA LEU A 354 -16.16 -2.42 -17.00
C LEU A 354 -17.58 -1.85 -17.14
N CYS A 355 -17.78 -0.56 -16.79
CA CYS A 355 -19.04 0.14 -17.04
C CYS A 355 -19.38 0.16 -18.53
N PHE A 356 -18.38 0.39 -19.39
CA PHE A 356 -18.54 0.34 -20.84
C PHE A 356 -18.97 -1.04 -21.33
N LEU A 357 -18.29 -2.11 -20.89
CA LEU A 357 -18.68 -3.47 -21.26
C LEU A 357 -20.11 -3.78 -20.81
N GLU A 358 -20.46 -3.43 -19.58
CA GLU A 358 -21.81 -3.64 -19.03
C GLU A 358 -22.88 -2.82 -19.79
N ASP A 359 -22.59 -1.55 -20.12
CA ASP A 359 -23.45 -0.68 -20.93
C ASP A 359 -23.68 -1.28 -22.32
N THR A 360 -22.66 -1.91 -22.92
CA THR A 360 -22.83 -2.59 -24.20
C THR A 360 -23.64 -3.87 -24.14
N GLU A 361 -23.68 -4.58 -23.00
CA GLU A 361 -24.51 -5.77 -22.82
C GLU A 361 -25.96 -5.43 -22.46
N ARG A 362 -26.18 -4.35 -21.70
CA ARG A 362 -27.52 -3.98 -21.20
C ARG A 362 -28.32 -3.09 -22.13
N ASN A 363 -27.64 -2.22 -22.86
CA ASN A 363 -28.28 -1.18 -23.65
C ASN A 363 -28.11 -1.46 -25.16
N ASP A 364 -29.14 -1.15 -25.92
CA ASP A 364 -29.20 -1.30 -27.38
C ASP A 364 -29.25 0.05 -28.10
N GLY A 365 -29.38 1.16 -27.35
CA GLY A 365 -29.49 2.50 -27.90
C GLY A 365 -30.93 2.92 -28.17
N SER A 366 -31.93 2.11 -27.82
CA SER A 366 -33.34 2.48 -27.92
C SER A 366 -33.68 3.62 -26.92
N PRO A 367 -34.83 4.30 -27.10
CA PRO A 367 -35.31 5.28 -26.13
C PRO A 367 -35.49 4.72 -24.70
N GLU A 368 -35.82 3.43 -24.58
CA GLU A 368 -36.00 2.73 -23.31
C GLU A 368 -34.67 2.29 -22.70
N LYS A 369 -33.66 2.00 -23.52
CA LYS A 369 -32.33 1.52 -23.11
C LYS A 369 -31.20 2.25 -23.83
N PRO A 370 -31.04 3.56 -23.59
CA PRO A 370 -30.00 4.33 -24.25
C PRO A 370 -28.61 3.98 -23.68
N TYR A 371 -27.58 4.10 -24.52
CA TYR A 371 -26.19 4.03 -24.07
C TYR A 371 -25.83 5.24 -23.20
N PHE A 372 -25.10 4.99 -22.12
CA PHE A 372 -24.59 6.01 -21.19
C PHE A 372 -23.17 6.48 -21.54
N MET A 373 -22.47 5.72 -22.39
CA MET A 373 -21.13 6.05 -22.88
C MET A 373 -21.07 7.39 -23.63
N SER A 374 -19.87 7.98 -23.70
CA SER A 374 -19.68 9.28 -24.35
C SER A 374 -20.00 9.23 -25.86
N LYS A 375 -20.41 10.37 -26.43
CA LYS A 375 -20.66 10.49 -27.88
C LYS A 375 -19.45 10.12 -28.73
N GLN A 376 -18.25 10.44 -28.25
CA GLN A 376 -17.00 10.07 -28.92
C GLN A 376 -16.80 8.55 -28.93
N LEU A 377 -17.03 7.88 -27.79
CA LEU A 377 -16.90 6.43 -27.69
C LEU A 377 -17.97 5.71 -28.53
N MET A 378 -19.21 6.18 -28.52
CA MET A 378 -20.26 5.71 -29.42
C MET A 378 -19.84 5.79 -30.89
N ARG A 379 -19.29 6.93 -31.31
CA ARG A 379 -18.84 7.14 -32.69
C ARG A 379 -17.70 6.19 -33.08
N ILE A 380 -16.73 5.97 -32.19
CA ILE A 380 -15.60 5.04 -32.41
C ILE A 380 -16.11 3.60 -32.59
N LEU A 381 -17.17 3.23 -31.88
CA LEU A 381 -17.74 1.87 -31.90
C LEU A 381 -18.86 1.68 -32.93
N GLY A 382 -19.22 2.73 -33.67
CA GLY A 382 -20.36 2.69 -34.60
C GLY A 382 -21.73 2.53 -33.92
N LYS A 383 -21.85 2.90 -32.64
CA LYS A 383 -23.11 2.87 -31.88
C LYS A 383 -23.77 4.26 -31.87
N LYS A 384 -25.09 4.31 -31.70
CA LYS A 384 -25.84 5.57 -31.54
C LYS A 384 -27.07 5.34 -30.66
N ASN A 385 -27.48 6.38 -29.94
CA ASN A 385 -28.78 6.42 -29.29
C ASN A 385 -29.84 6.95 -30.27
N GLU A 386 -30.98 6.29 -30.31
CA GLU A 386 -32.15 6.75 -31.05
C GLU A 386 -32.76 7.96 -30.34
N VAL A 387 -33.06 9.00 -31.12
CA VAL A 387 -33.72 10.19 -30.61
C VAL A 387 -35.24 9.98 -30.75
N PRO A 388 -36.03 10.10 -29.67
CA PRO A 388 -37.48 9.94 -29.76
C PRO A 388 -38.09 10.91 -30.79
N ARG A 389 -38.94 10.40 -31.70
CA ARG A 389 -39.56 11.17 -32.80
C ARG A 389 -40.39 12.39 -32.35
N HIS A 390 -40.73 12.52 -31.06
CA HIS A 390 -41.57 13.59 -30.53
C HIS A 390 -40.88 14.96 -30.34
N ARG A 391 -39.60 15.11 -30.67
CA ARG A 391 -38.90 16.42 -30.61
C ARG A 391 -38.87 17.22 -31.94
N TYR A 392 -39.57 16.75 -32.97
CA TYR A 392 -39.63 17.38 -34.29
C TYR A 392 -41.02 17.92 -34.68
N ARG A 393 -41.96 18.05 -33.73
CA ARG A 393 -43.23 18.75 -33.96
C ARG A 393 -43.35 19.97 -33.08
#